data_AF-A0AB36H4V1-F1
#
_entry.id   AF-A0AB36H4V1-F1
#
_cell.length_a   1.000
_cell.length_b   1.000
_cell.length_c   1.000
_cell.angle_alpha   90.00
_cell.angle_beta   90.00
_cell.angle_gamma   90.00
#
_symmetry.space_group_name_H-M   'P 1'
#
loop_
_entity.id
_entity.type
_entity.pdbx_description
1 polymer ?
#
loop_
_entity_poly.entity_id
_entity_poly.type
_entity_poly.pdbx_seq_one_letter_code
_entity_poly.pdbx_strand_id
1 'polypeptide(L)'
;MADIRRTLISVELQDGTRYLDRRVLFADKIRLEKAARNNDWNITRDEFTVQAFLAWAALNREGEISDTYEAFLERVADISFTADANETSEGLAGE
;
A
#
# COMPACT_ATOMS: atom_id res chain seq x y z
N MET A 1 3.40 25.90 2.96
CA MET A 1 3.43 24.69 2.11
C MET A 1 2.34 23.76 2.61
N ALA A 2 1.61 23.08 1.72
CA ALA A 2 0.65 22.07 2.16
C ALA A 2 1.39 20.74 2.36
N ASP A 3 1.32 20.18 3.56
CA ASP A 3 1.87 18.87 3.87
C ASP A 3 1.18 17.78 3.06
N ILE A 4 1.97 16.98 2.34
CA ILE A 4 1.47 15.81 1.61
C ILE A 4 1.32 14.68 2.62
N ARG A 5 0.07 14.37 2.99
CA ARG A 5 -0.23 13.20 3.82
C ARG A 5 0.18 11.92 3.10
N ARG A 6 0.94 11.07 3.79
CA ARG A 6 1.40 9.80 3.26
C ARG A 6 0.57 8.67 3.85
N THR A 7 0.35 7.66 3.03
CA THR A 7 -0.24 6.40 3.47
C THR A 7 0.86 5.37 3.39
N LEU A 8 1.18 4.77 4.53
CA LEU A 8 2.10 3.66 4.66
C LEU A 8 1.31 2.38 4.90
N ILE A 9 1.84 1.28 4.41
CA ILE A 9 1.29 -0.06 4.59
C ILE A 9 2.38 -1.00 5.11
N SER A 10 1.97 -1.90 6.00
CA SER A 10 2.82 -3.00 6.42
C SER A 10 2.09 -4.32 6.18
N VAL A 11 2.81 -5.32 5.69
CA VAL A 11 2.27 -6.63 5.29
C VAL A 11 3.07 -7.73 5.97
N GLU A 12 2.36 -8.69 6.56
CA GLU A 12 2.92 -9.95 7.04
C GLU A 12 2.40 -11.09 6.16
N LEU A 13 3.31 -11.97 5.71
CA LEU A 13 2.98 -13.20 4.99
C LEU A 13 2.92 -14.38 5.96
N GLN A 14 2.23 -15.45 5.56
CA GLN A 14 2.08 -16.69 6.34
C GLN A 14 3.41 -17.40 6.64
N ASP A 15 4.43 -17.18 5.82
CA ASP A 15 5.78 -17.72 6.04
C ASP A 15 6.61 -16.89 7.05
N GLY A 16 6.02 -15.81 7.61
CA GLY A 16 6.66 -14.90 8.55
C GLY A 16 7.43 -13.75 7.91
N THR A 17 7.48 -13.67 6.57
CA THR A 17 8.07 -12.53 5.85
C THR A 17 7.29 -11.25 6.14
N ARG A 18 7.99 -10.15 6.42
CA ARG A 18 7.39 -8.86 6.73
C ARG A 18 7.92 -7.76 5.81
N TYR A 19 7.00 -6.97 5.26
CA TYR A 19 7.28 -5.73 4.54
C TYR A 19 6.72 -4.57 5.36
N LEU A 20 7.58 -3.70 5.86
CA LEU A 20 7.18 -2.61 6.75
C LEU A 20 7.22 -1.26 6.04
N ASP A 21 6.30 -0.37 6.42
CA ASP A 21 6.29 1.05 6.07
C ASP A 21 6.40 1.35 4.58
N ARG A 22 5.78 0.51 3.73
CA ARG A 22 5.79 0.70 2.28
C ARG A 22 4.82 1.79 1.89
N ARG A 23 5.28 2.72 1.05
CA ARG A 23 4.47 3.89 0.71
C ARG A 23 3.47 3.55 -0.38
N VAL A 24 2.19 3.80 -0.11
CA VAL A 24 1.15 3.77 -1.15
C VAL A 24 1.26 5.04 -1.97
N LEU A 25 1.58 4.89 -3.26
CA LEU A 25 1.65 5.99 -4.20
C LEU A 25 0.31 6.21 -4.90
N PHE A 26 0.15 7.39 -5.50
CA PHE A 26 -1.02 7.67 -6.32
C PHE A 26 -1.14 6.70 -7.51
N ALA A 27 -0.02 6.24 -8.07
CA ALA A 27 0.01 5.22 -9.12
C ALA A 27 -0.67 3.91 -8.69
N ASP A 28 -0.50 3.50 -7.43
CA ASP A 28 -1.12 2.29 -6.88
C ASP A 28 -2.64 2.47 -6.76
N LYS A 29 -3.10 3.68 -6.41
CA LYS A 29 -4.53 4.05 -6.37
C LYS A 29 -5.16 4.05 -7.77
N ILE A 30 -4.45 4.51 -8.79
CA ILE A 30 -4.92 4.42 -10.18
C ILE A 30 -5.03 2.97 -10.66
N ARG A 31 -4.11 2.08 -10.24
CA ARG A 31 -4.23 0.63 -10.52
C ARG A 31 -5.48 0.06 -9.86
N LEU A 32 -5.77 0.44 -8.62
CA LEU A 32 -6.97 0.02 -7.91
C LEU A 32 -8.25 0.46 -8.63
N GLU A 33 -8.35 1.72 -9.05
CA GLU A 33 -9.54 2.18 -9.75
C GLU A 33 -9.80 1.40 -11.05
N LYS A 34 -8.74 1.07 -11.80
CA LYS A 34 -8.86 0.26 -13.01
C LYS A 34 -9.32 -1.16 -12.68
N ALA A 35 -8.71 -1.79 -11.66
CA ALA A 35 -9.09 -3.12 -11.21
C ALA A 35 -10.54 -3.15 -10.71
N ALA A 36 -10.95 -2.16 -9.93
CA ALA A 36 -12.31 -2.05 -9.41
C ALA A 36 -13.35 -1.95 -10.53
N ARG A 37 -13.10 -1.14 -11.57
CA ARG A 37 -13.99 -1.06 -12.74
C ARG A 37 -14.07 -2.37 -13.52
N ASN A 38 -12.97 -3.09 -13.64
CA ASN A 38 -12.91 -4.34 -14.40
C ASN A 38 -13.54 -5.53 -13.66
N ASN A 39 -13.65 -5.46 -12.34
CA ASN A 39 -14.15 -6.54 -11.49
C ASN A 39 -15.43 -6.16 -10.73
N ASP A 40 -16.05 -5.03 -11.08
CA ASP A 40 -17.25 -4.48 -10.43
C ASP A 40 -17.11 -4.30 -8.89
N TRP A 41 -15.90 -3.99 -8.41
CA TRP A 41 -15.66 -3.75 -6.98
C TRP A 41 -16.22 -2.39 -6.56
N ASN A 42 -16.89 -2.37 -5.42
CA ASN A 42 -17.31 -1.15 -4.76
C ASN A 42 -16.25 -0.73 -3.74
N ILE A 43 -15.36 0.18 -4.14
CA ILE A 43 -14.24 0.66 -3.30
C ILE A 43 -14.66 1.29 -1.95
N THR A 44 -15.94 1.64 -1.77
CA THR A 44 -16.46 2.18 -0.50
C THR A 44 -17.00 1.11 0.45
N ARG A 45 -17.31 -0.09 -0.07
CA ARG A 45 -17.86 -1.21 0.70
C ARG A 45 -16.86 -2.37 0.83
N ASP A 46 -15.99 -2.52 -0.16
CA ASP A 46 -15.02 -3.62 -0.27
C ASP A 46 -13.68 -3.21 0.34
N GLU A 47 -13.70 -2.77 1.60
CA GLU A 47 -12.53 -2.19 2.28
C GLU A 47 -11.34 -3.14 2.29
N PHE A 48 -11.55 -4.43 2.58
CA PHE A 48 -10.47 -5.42 2.59
C PHE A 48 -9.86 -5.65 1.21
N THR A 49 -10.68 -5.64 0.16
CA THR A 49 -10.20 -5.72 -1.23
C THR A 49 -9.34 -4.51 -1.58
N VAL A 50 -9.78 -3.32 -1.18
CA VAL A 50 -9.01 -2.08 -1.38
C VAL A 50 -7.67 -2.14 -0.65
N GLN A 51 -7.68 -2.53 0.62
CA GLN A 51 -6.49 -2.64 1.45
C GLN A 51 -5.49 -3.65 0.86
N ALA A 52 -5.95 -4.86 0.55
CA ALA A 52 -5.12 -5.91 -0.01
C ALA A 52 -4.58 -5.56 -1.40
N PHE A 53 -5.39 -4.94 -2.26
CA PHE A 53 -4.93 -4.55 -3.59
C PHE A 53 -3.88 -3.45 -3.54
N LEU A 54 -4.04 -2.45 -2.67
CA LEU A 54 -3.03 -1.41 -2.49
C LEU A 54 -1.73 -1.99 -1.92
N ALA A 55 -1.83 -2.98 -1.03
CA ALA A 55 -0.69 -3.72 -0.51
C ALA A 55 0.08 -4.45 -1.61
N TRP A 56 -0.63 -5.28 -2.38
CA TRP A 56 -0.06 -5.97 -3.53
C TRP A 56 0.57 -5.01 -4.53
N ALA A 57 -0.15 -3.94 -4.91
CA ALA A 57 0.29 -3.02 -5.94
C ALA A 57 1.59 -2.29 -5.55
N ALA A 58 1.70 -1.86 -4.29
CA ALA A 58 2.89 -1.20 -3.77
C ALA A 58 4.10 -2.14 -3.72
N LEU A 59 3.95 -3.36 -3.18
CA LEU A 59 5.03 -4.34 -3.12
C LEU A 59 5.48 -4.79 -4.51
N ASN A 60 4.53 -5.01 -5.42
CA ASN A 60 4.81 -5.40 -6.79
C ASN A 60 5.53 -4.29 -7.57
N ARG A 61 5.16 -3.02 -7.34
CA ARG A 61 5.85 -1.86 -7.92
C ARG A 61 7.28 -1.73 -7.40
N GLU A 62 7.53 -2.05 -6.13
CA GLU A 62 8.87 -2.00 -5.53
C GLU A 62 9.74 -3.22 -5.89
N GLY A 63 9.17 -4.22 -6.58
CA GLY A 63 9.86 -5.43 -6.98
C GLY A 63 10.06 -6.45 -5.86
N GLU A 64 9.41 -6.24 -4.71
CA GLU A 64 9.47 -7.13 -3.54
C GLU A 64 8.72 -8.45 -3.78
N ILE A 65 7.69 -8.39 -4.63
CA ILE A 65 6.92 -9.55 -5.10
C ILE A 65 6.66 -9.43 -6.60
N SER A 66 6.60 -10.57 -7.29
CA SER A 66 6.27 -10.64 -8.72
C SER A 66 4.93 -11.32 -9.00
N ASP A 67 4.26 -11.76 -7.93
CA ASP A 67 3.12 -12.65 -7.97
C ASP A 67 1.85 -11.93 -8.44
N THR A 68 0.84 -12.68 -8.90
CA THR A 68 -0.48 -12.09 -9.20
C THR A 68 -1.17 -11.65 -7.92
N TYR A 69 -2.21 -10.81 -8.06
CA TYR A 69 -2.99 -10.35 -6.91
C TYR A 69 -3.61 -11.53 -6.13
N GLU A 70 -4.13 -12.52 -6.84
CA GLU A 70 -4.75 -13.71 -6.26
C GLU A 70 -3.73 -14.56 -5.50
N ALA A 71 -2.55 -14.79 -6.09
CA ALA A 71 -1.47 -15.53 -5.44
C ALA A 71 -0.92 -14.82 -4.20
N PHE A 72 -0.89 -13.47 -4.22
CA PHE A 72 -0.55 -12.68 -3.05
C PHE A 72 -1.59 -12.88 -1.93
N LEU A 73 -2.88 -12.81 -2.23
CA LEU A 73 -3.95 -12.99 -1.22
C LEU A 73 -3.86 -14.32 -0.48
N GLU A 74 -3.50 -15.40 -1.17
CA GLU A 74 -3.37 -16.73 -0.56
C GLU A 74 -2.25 -16.80 0.50
N ARG A 75 -1.27 -15.90 0.44
CA ARG A 75 -0.08 -15.89 1.29
C ARG A 75 -0.10 -14.80 2.36
N VAL A 76 -0.98 -13.82 2.25
CA VAL A 76 -1.10 -12.75 3.24
C VAL A 76 -1.60 -13.32 4.56
N ALA A 77 -0.94 -12.96 5.65
CA ALA A 77 -1.38 -13.20 7.01
C ALA A 77 -2.05 -11.96 7.61
N ASP A 78 -1.46 -10.77 7.42
CA ASP A 78 -1.99 -9.52 7.95
C ASP A 78 -1.58 -8.29 7.12
N ILE A 79 -2.38 -7.23 7.18
CA ILE A 79 -2.13 -5.93 6.53
C ILE A 79 -2.54 -4.80 7.49
N SER A 80 -1.66 -3.81 7.64
CA SER A 80 -1.96 -2.60 8.41
C SER A 80 -1.70 -1.33 7.60
N PHE A 81 -2.50 -0.31 7.87
CA PHE A 81 -2.38 1.01 7.26
C PHE A 81 -2.04 2.05 8.33
N THR A 82 -1.00 2.84 8.06
CA THR A 82 -0.61 3.95 8.90
C THR A 82 -0.67 5.23 8.06
N ALA A 83 -1.43 6.22 8.54
CA ALA A 83 -1.31 7.56 8.01
C ALA A 83 -0.06 8.19 8.62
N ASP A 84 1.01 8.30 7.82
CA ASP A 84 2.17 9.04 8.27
C ASP A 84 1.85 10.53 8.22
N ALA A 85 1.84 11.12 9.41
CA ALA A 85 1.48 12.50 9.66
C ALA A 85 2.67 13.28 10.24
N ASN A 86 3.92 13.02 9.82
CA ASN A 86 5.00 13.96 10.12
C ASN A 86 6.28 13.72 9.30
N GLU A 87 6.63 14.65 8.41
CA GLU A 87 8.03 14.97 8.18
C GLU A 87 8.20 16.45 8.54
N THR A 88 8.48 16.73 9.82
CA THR A 88 9.07 18.00 10.19
C THR A 88 10.40 18.07 9.47
N SER A 89 10.53 19.01 8.52
CA SER A 89 11.80 19.36 7.90
C SER A 89 12.72 19.98 8.95
N GLU A 90 13.35 19.15 9.78
CA GLU A 90 14.47 19.55 10.61
C GLU A 90 15.77 19.19 9.89
N GLY A 91 16.53 20.23 9.54
CA GLY A 91 17.96 20.10 9.23
C GLY A 91 18.35 20.56 7.83
N LEU A 92 18.41 21.87 7.60
CA LEU A 92 19.54 22.56 6.95
C LEU A 92 19.50 24.04 7.38
N ALA A 93 19.84 24.30 8.64
CA ALA A 93 20.29 25.61 9.10
C ALA A 93 21.54 25.39 9.98
N GLY A 94 22.69 25.78 9.44
CA GLY A 94 24.04 25.55 9.95
C GLY A 94 24.88 25.00 8.80
N GLU A 95 25.85 25.72 8.23
CA GLU A 95 26.73 26.79 8.74
C GLU A 95 26.78 28.02 7.82
#